data_AF-A0A0P9CJ29-F1
#
_entry.id   AF-A0A0P9CJ29-F1
#
_cell.length_a   1.000
_cell.length_b   1.000
_cell.length_c   1.000
_cell.angle_alpha   90.00
_cell.angle_beta   90.00
_cell.angle_gamma   90.00
#
_symmetry.space_group_name_H-M   'P 1'
#
loop_
_entity.id
_entity.type
_entity.pdbx_description
1 polymer ?
#
loop_
_entity_poly.entity_id
_entity_poly.type
_entity_poly.pdbx_seq_one_letter_code
_entity_poly.pdbx_strand_id
1 'polypeptide(L)'
;MEREMNILLWSIFGIGVLTVAVIPSAWGMLGHTTAAGSVENANMAQVLWGQSTPVSETVSQMANDSGVAIIPGATAPHIESVAWNTSVWGPELTLTGYGFGNTPQNQNGTLTIGDQSRGWVAGNAASYGVQPTIQTWRNDKIVVTGFAGYGQSDASNWNDGLGSWVFAPGDNLAVQVENPQTGVAGTDNVTYPENAPMPSLRVNAIAKNLTGGTVTDISGDVTFGGQSLSNQVVNVSVTGGTLQGTAYQNNTSEYVVQTDANGDFSVPYTVPNQPGTYQVSVMVDSVSSSVSVTVWAPKIELQENTSTPEIGQSDLVSGQLTSNGTPLVNEVITFSTTGGTISPTTVTTDANGRFQATYTAPNTSGTYTITAQGAGTSAQSSITVTEPPLSKGPVMNNMPSQWSGNWASHMYLTNLPSGAQILATNGSQPTAAYFRYGNGQVFVDTQTVEYYYNSAAWATTEWNNTINDFLSPSHKPVLLLNDGASWGSNQQAVSAIERAVQNVTQNSLSSPSIPNINQYGTIVIDAVQDSYFAQNLEQVIPQLDTWIQHGGTLIFDSTDQANSGVGWNIGPDGISNVWDLQAENYLAGNIR
;
A
#
# COMPACT_ATOMS: atom_id res chain seq x y z
N MET A 1 -35.90 12.45 88.89
CA MET A 1 -34.87 13.42 89.32
C MET A 1 -33.86 13.74 88.22
N GLU A 2 -33.41 12.80 87.37
CA GLU A 2 -32.53 13.15 86.22
C GLU A 2 -33.26 13.80 85.02
N ARG A 3 -34.57 13.64 84.89
CA ARG A 3 -35.37 14.25 83.81
C ARG A 3 -35.71 15.73 84.05
N GLU A 4 -35.64 16.21 85.29
CA GLU A 4 -35.95 17.61 85.63
C GLU A 4 -34.70 18.50 85.64
N MET A 5 -33.50 17.93 85.83
CA MET A 5 -32.24 18.69 85.78
C MET A 5 -31.84 19.06 84.34
N ASN A 6 -32.22 18.25 83.35
CA ASN A 6 -31.96 18.51 81.93
C ASN A 6 -32.93 19.53 81.30
N ILE A 7 -34.11 19.76 81.88
CA ILE A 7 -35.06 20.80 81.41
C ILE A 7 -34.67 22.19 81.96
N LEU A 8 -34.04 22.25 83.14
CA LEU A 8 -33.53 23.51 83.71
C LEU A 8 -32.29 24.04 82.96
N LEU A 9 -31.40 23.15 82.50
CA LEU A 9 -30.20 23.53 81.73
C LEU A 9 -30.54 24.08 80.33
N TRP A 10 -31.55 23.52 79.65
CA TRP A 10 -32.00 24.02 78.34
C TRP A 10 -32.81 25.32 78.43
N SER A 11 -33.49 25.57 79.56
CA SER A 11 -34.24 26.81 79.80
C SER A 11 -33.32 28.00 80.10
N ILE A 12 -32.14 27.77 80.70
CA ILE A 12 -31.14 28.82 80.96
C ILE A 12 -30.33 29.16 79.70
N PHE A 13 -30.07 28.18 78.82
CA PHE A 13 -29.42 28.43 77.53
C PHE A 13 -30.31 29.19 76.53
N GLY A 14 -31.63 28.98 76.55
CA GLY A 14 -32.59 29.67 75.67
C GLY A 14 -32.85 31.14 76.02
N ILE A 15 -32.54 31.58 77.25
CA ILE A 15 -32.73 32.98 77.70
C ILE A 15 -31.44 33.79 77.58
N GLY A 16 -30.26 33.14 77.62
CA GLY A 16 -28.95 33.82 77.56
C GLY A 16 -28.52 34.34 76.17
N VAL A 17 -29.14 33.88 75.08
CA VAL A 17 -28.79 34.30 73.71
C VAL A 17 -29.73 35.41 73.20
N LEU A 18 -30.76 35.79 73.97
CA LEU A 18 -31.76 36.79 73.57
C LEU A 18 -31.76 38.05 74.47
N THR A 19 -30.60 38.53 74.91
CA THR A 19 -30.49 39.83 75.62
C THR A 19 -29.09 40.46 75.58
N VAL A 20 -28.41 40.44 74.43
CA VAL A 20 -27.24 41.32 74.18
C VAL A 20 -27.51 42.26 73.00
N ALA A 21 -28.71 42.81 73.00
CA ALA A 21 -29.00 44.06 72.33
C ALA A 21 -29.96 44.82 73.26
N VAL A 22 -29.64 46.10 73.49
CA VAL A 22 -30.39 47.10 74.27
C VAL A 22 -29.96 47.27 75.75
N ILE A 23 -29.68 48.54 76.08
CA ILE A 23 -29.45 49.23 77.38
C ILE A 23 -27.98 49.47 77.80
N PRO A 24 -27.37 50.61 77.40
CA PRO A 24 -26.26 51.23 78.10
C PRO A 24 -26.77 52.33 79.05
N SER A 25 -27.25 51.98 80.26
CA SER A 25 -27.49 52.98 81.32
C SER A 25 -27.88 52.34 82.66
N ALA A 26 -26.98 51.59 83.31
CA ALA A 26 -27.16 51.21 84.73
C ALA A 26 -25.88 50.74 85.45
N TRP A 27 -24.69 51.22 85.05
CA TRP A 27 -23.40 50.79 85.64
C TRP A 27 -22.65 51.89 86.41
N GLY A 28 -23.38 52.89 86.92
CA GLY A 28 -22.82 54.01 87.69
C GLY A 28 -22.92 53.90 89.21
N MET A 29 -23.42 52.79 89.78
CA MET A 29 -23.72 52.69 91.22
C MET A 29 -22.85 51.71 92.03
N LEU A 30 -21.83 51.10 91.42
CA LEU A 30 -20.79 50.36 92.14
C LEU A 30 -19.48 51.08 91.84
N GLY A 31 -18.96 51.84 92.80
CA GLY A 31 -17.84 52.77 92.66
C GLY A 31 -16.50 52.15 92.26
N HIS A 32 -16.43 51.61 91.05
CA HIS A 32 -15.22 51.17 90.38
C HIS A 32 -14.86 52.18 89.30
N THR A 33 -13.63 52.68 89.39
CA THR A 33 -12.98 53.51 88.39
C THR A 33 -13.08 52.87 87.01
N THR A 34 -13.54 53.63 86.02
CA THR A 34 -13.47 53.31 84.60
C THR A 34 -12.04 52.97 84.20
N ALA A 35 -11.77 51.69 83.92
CA ALA A 35 -10.61 51.29 83.15
C ALA A 35 -10.94 51.55 81.67
N ALA A 36 -10.31 52.57 81.10
CA ALA A 36 -10.26 52.76 79.66
C ALA A 36 -9.37 51.65 79.07
N GLY A 37 -9.93 50.85 78.16
CA GLY A 37 -9.19 49.79 77.48
C GLY A 37 -10.05 48.56 77.27
N SER A 38 -10.58 48.41 76.07
CA SER A 38 -11.28 47.23 75.58
C SER A 38 -10.34 46.02 75.56
N VAL A 39 -10.30 45.26 76.65
CA VAL A 39 -9.82 43.88 76.66
C VAL A 39 -10.65 43.23 77.75
N GLU A 40 -11.60 42.35 77.40
CA GLU A 40 -12.12 41.25 78.24
C GLU A 40 -13.46 40.69 77.73
N ASN A 41 -13.37 39.76 76.77
CA ASN A 41 -14.32 38.64 76.70
C ASN A 41 -13.59 37.28 76.82
N ALA A 42 -12.25 37.26 76.68
CA ALA A 42 -11.44 36.07 76.89
C ALA A 42 -11.18 35.75 78.38
N ASN A 43 -11.10 36.76 79.27
CA ASN A 43 -10.82 36.49 80.70
C ASN A 43 -12.07 36.15 81.53
N MET A 44 -13.29 36.45 81.07
CA MET A 44 -14.50 36.04 81.78
C MET A 44 -14.69 34.51 81.80
N ALA A 45 -14.21 33.81 80.77
CA ALA A 45 -14.22 32.34 80.74
C ALA A 45 -13.18 31.73 81.69
N GLN A 46 -12.03 32.40 81.90
CA GLN A 46 -10.97 31.91 82.78
C GLN A 46 -11.26 32.13 84.27
N VAL A 47 -12.04 33.15 84.64
CA VAL A 47 -12.48 33.34 86.04
C VAL A 47 -13.59 32.34 86.42
N LEU A 48 -14.41 31.89 85.46
CA LEU A 48 -15.52 30.97 85.74
C LEU A 48 -15.13 29.47 85.79
N TRP A 49 -13.99 29.05 85.24
CA TRP A 49 -13.66 27.62 85.04
C TRP A 49 -12.25 27.16 85.48
N GLY A 50 -11.56 27.92 86.33
CA GLY A 50 -10.44 27.44 87.16
C GLY A 50 -9.49 26.41 86.53
N GLN A 51 -8.68 26.81 85.54
CA GLN A 51 -7.51 26.04 85.12
C GLN A 51 -6.29 26.96 84.95
N SER A 52 -5.20 26.56 85.60
CA SER A 52 -3.96 27.32 85.72
C SER A 52 -2.91 26.83 84.72
N THR A 53 -2.70 27.57 83.63
CA THR A 53 -1.39 27.74 82.97
C THR A 53 -1.40 29.03 82.13
N PRO A 54 -0.34 29.86 82.13
CA PRO A 54 -0.29 31.07 81.30
C PRO A 54 -0.17 30.71 79.82
N VAL A 55 -0.91 31.41 78.97
CA VAL A 55 -0.75 31.37 77.50
C VAL A 55 0.58 32.07 77.16
N SER A 56 1.40 31.50 76.27
CA SER A 56 2.72 32.06 75.93
C SER A 56 2.61 33.42 75.22
N GLU A 57 3.67 34.23 75.33
CA GLU A 57 3.81 35.58 74.75
C GLU A 57 3.49 35.69 73.25
N THR A 58 3.49 34.58 72.51
CA THR A 58 3.16 34.54 71.08
C THR A 58 1.70 34.92 70.78
N VAL A 59 0.77 34.69 71.71
CA VAL A 59 -0.67 34.95 71.49
C VAL A 59 -1.04 36.44 71.59
N SER A 60 -0.20 37.25 72.25
CA SER A 60 -0.46 38.71 72.38
C SER A 60 -0.08 39.52 71.14
N GLN A 61 0.69 38.96 70.19
CA GLN A 61 1.12 39.67 68.98
C GLN A 61 0.20 39.44 67.75
N MET A 62 -0.83 38.59 67.84
CA MET A 62 -1.73 38.27 66.72
C MET A 62 -2.99 39.15 66.64
N ALA A 63 -3.12 40.15 67.52
CA ALA A 63 -4.32 40.97 67.65
C ALA A 63 -4.46 42.10 66.60
N ASN A 64 -3.53 42.21 65.65
CA ASN A 64 -3.54 43.28 64.66
C ASN A 64 -3.61 42.73 63.22
N ASP A 65 -4.65 41.96 62.87
CA ASP A 65 -5.37 42.16 61.59
C ASP A 65 -6.72 41.41 61.52
N SER A 66 -7.79 42.16 61.24
CA SER A 66 -9.15 41.80 60.79
C SER A 66 -10.01 40.75 61.55
N GLY A 67 -10.85 41.23 62.47
CA GLY A 67 -12.31 40.99 62.43
C GLY A 67 -12.94 39.65 62.86
N VAL A 68 -12.20 38.57 63.11
CA VAL A 68 -12.79 37.32 63.65
C VAL A 68 -11.90 36.72 64.73
N ALA A 69 -12.44 36.52 65.93
CA ALA A 69 -11.72 35.90 67.04
C ALA A 69 -11.42 34.42 66.71
N ILE A 70 -10.15 34.01 66.88
CA ILE A 70 -9.78 32.59 66.95
C ILE A 70 -10.55 32.02 68.14
N ILE A 71 -11.47 31.07 67.91
CA ILE A 71 -12.21 30.40 69.00
C ILE A 71 -11.17 29.62 69.82
N PRO A 72 -10.93 29.96 71.10
CA PRO A 72 -10.02 29.20 71.94
C PRO A 72 -10.64 27.81 72.19
N GLY A 73 -10.03 26.76 71.65
CA GLY A 73 -10.45 25.36 71.87
C GLY A 73 -10.60 24.49 70.62
N ALA A 74 -10.60 25.07 69.41
CA ALA A 74 -10.48 24.26 68.19
C ALA A 74 -9.03 23.77 68.07
N THR A 75 -8.78 22.51 68.43
CA THR A 75 -7.44 21.92 68.40
C THR A 75 -6.94 21.69 66.98
N ALA A 76 -7.83 21.59 65.98
CA ALA A 76 -7.54 21.47 64.56
C ALA A 76 -8.55 22.29 63.73
N PRO A 77 -8.19 22.74 62.50
CA PRO A 77 -9.13 23.26 61.51
C PRO A 77 -10.38 22.38 61.35
N HIS A 78 -11.57 22.98 61.34
CA HIS A 78 -12.82 22.29 61.04
C HIS A 78 -13.38 22.79 59.72
N ILE A 79 -13.55 21.89 58.76
CA ILE A 79 -14.22 22.15 57.49
C ILE A 79 -15.70 21.80 57.71
N GLU A 80 -16.56 22.80 57.62
CA GLU A 80 -18.02 22.64 57.75
C GLU A 80 -18.65 22.33 56.39
N SER A 81 -18.18 22.98 55.32
CA SER A 81 -18.66 22.69 53.97
C SER A 81 -17.58 22.89 52.91
N VAL A 82 -17.73 22.13 51.83
CA VAL A 82 -16.90 22.20 50.62
C VAL A 82 -17.82 22.43 49.42
N ALA A 83 -17.57 23.50 48.69
CA ALA A 83 -18.33 23.87 47.51
C ALA A 83 -17.41 24.02 46.29
N TRP A 84 -17.87 23.49 45.16
CA TRP A 84 -17.17 23.59 43.88
C TRP A 84 -17.95 24.44 42.89
N ASN A 85 -17.26 25.35 42.21
CA ASN A 85 -17.76 25.99 41.01
C ASN A 85 -17.13 25.33 39.80
N THR A 86 -17.91 24.48 39.13
CA THR A 86 -17.51 23.69 37.96
C THR A 86 -17.97 24.32 36.64
N SER A 87 -18.37 25.60 36.66
CA SER A 87 -18.75 26.34 35.43
C SER A 87 -17.56 26.85 34.61
N VAL A 88 -16.34 26.68 35.13
CA VAL A 88 -15.07 27.03 34.48
C VAL A 88 -14.14 25.82 34.48
N TRP A 89 -13.31 25.69 33.44
CA TRP A 89 -12.27 24.67 33.41
C TRP A 89 -11.10 25.09 34.29
N GLY A 90 -10.66 24.20 35.17
CA GLY A 90 -9.91 24.58 36.38
C GLY A 90 -10.88 25.09 37.45
N PRO A 91 -11.67 24.19 38.08
CA PRO A 91 -12.80 24.54 38.93
C PRO A 91 -12.36 25.41 40.11
N GLU A 92 -13.26 26.21 40.67
CA GLU A 92 -12.98 26.93 41.92
C GLU A 92 -13.47 26.12 43.11
N LEU A 93 -12.66 26.05 44.17
CA LEU A 93 -12.98 25.39 45.43
C LEU A 93 -13.17 26.44 46.52
N THR A 94 -14.30 26.37 47.22
CA THR A 94 -14.58 27.16 48.42
C THR A 94 -14.75 26.25 49.61
N LEU A 95 -13.99 26.51 50.67
CA LEU A 95 -14.11 25.88 51.98
C LEU A 95 -14.73 26.89 52.96
N THR A 96 -15.71 26.47 53.74
CA THR A 96 -16.22 27.23 54.89
C THR A 96 -16.07 26.43 56.16
N GLY A 97 -15.79 27.11 57.27
CA GLY A 97 -15.61 26.46 58.56
C GLY A 97 -14.99 27.39 59.57
N TYR A 98 -14.13 26.87 60.44
CA TYR A 98 -13.41 27.68 61.43
C TYR A 98 -12.05 27.07 61.77
N GLY A 99 -11.16 27.92 62.29
CA GLY A 99 -9.83 27.49 62.74
C GLY A 99 -8.82 27.36 61.61
N PHE A 100 -9.12 27.88 60.41
CA PHE A 100 -8.16 27.93 59.28
C PHE A 100 -7.00 28.88 59.52
N GLY A 101 -7.11 29.77 60.51
CA GLY A 101 -6.11 30.77 60.80
C GLY A 101 -6.11 31.93 59.81
N ASN A 102 -5.16 32.85 59.99
CA ASN A 102 -4.95 33.99 59.09
C ASN A 102 -3.61 33.79 58.37
N THR A 103 -3.55 34.15 57.08
CA THR A 103 -2.38 33.85 56.24
C THR A 103 -1.09 34.54 56.70
N PRO A 104 0.04 33.82 56.76
CA PRO A 104 1.31 34.33 56.28
C PRO A 104 1.60 33.76 54.88
N GLN A 105 2.32 34.51 54.06
CA GLN A 105 2.61 34.22 52.66
C GLN A 105 3.03 32.76 52.38
N ASN A 106 2.41 32.16 51.36
CA ASN A 106 2.85 31.00 50.57
C ASN A 106 3.73 29.97 51.31
N GLN A 107 3.08 29.07 52.04
CA GLN A 107 3.71 27.79 52.40
C GLN A 107 3.03 26.67 51.62
N ASN A 108 3.81 25.98 50.80
CA ASN A 108 3.36 24.76 50.13
C ASN A 108 2.93 23.72 51.19
N GLY A 109 1.83 23.01 50.95
CA GLY A 109 1.34 21.97 51.86
C GLY A 109 0.33 22.43 52.93
N THR A 110 0.06 23.73 53.11
CA THR A 110 -0.94 24.19 54.09
C THR A 110 -2.39 23.98 53.64
N LEU A 111 -2.61 23.80 52.33
CA LEU A 111 -3.84 23.26 51.78
C LEU A 111 -3.46 22.17 50.79
N THR A 112 -3.97 20.96 51.01
CA THR A 112 -3.84 19.87 50.05
C THR A 112 -5.20 19.31 49.69
N ILE A 113 -5.35 18.93 48.42
CA ILE A 113 -6.54 18.22 47.92
C ILE A 113 -6.05 16.92 47.32
N GLY A 114 -6.17 15.83 48.06
CA GLY A 114 -5.80 14.49 47.61
C GLY A 114 -6.95 13.81 46.89
N ASP A 115 -6.81 13.56 45.59
CA ASP A 115 -7.70 12.68 44.85
C ASP A 115 -7.34 11.22 45.15
N GLN A 116 -8.16 10.57 45.97
CA GLN A 116 -7.98 9.18 46.37
C GLN A 116 -8.39 8.20 45.28
N SER A 117 -9.23 8.63 44.33
CA SER A 117 -9.66 7.82 43.19
C SER A 117 -8.53 7.66 42.17
N ARG A 118 -7.74 8.72 41.95
CA ARG A 118 -6.62 8.73 40.97
C ARG A 118 -5.22 8.76 41.59
N GLY A 119 -5.11 8.91 42.91
CA GLY A 119 -3.85 8.78 43.64
C GLY A 119 -2.89 9.96 43.48
N TRP A 120 -3.41 11.18 43.31
CA TRP A 120 -2.60 12.41 43.21
C TRP A 120 -3.06 13.48 44.22
N VAL A 121 -2.22 14.49 44.50
CA VAL A 121 -2.50 15.52 45.51
C VAL A 121 -2.18 16.91 44.98
N ALA A 122 -3.16 17.81 44.95
CA ALA A 122 -2.93 19.24 44.68
C ALA A 122 -2.37 19.96 45.92
N GLY A 123 -1.58 21.01 45.73
CA GLY A 123 -1.10 21.87 46.82
C GLY A 123 0.15 21.39 47.55
N ASN A 124 0.71 20.25 47.12
CA ASN A 124 1.98 19.74 47.60
C ASN A 124 3.05 19.80 46.49
N ALA A 125 3.81 20.90 46.43
CA ALA A 125 4.85 21.09 45.43
C ALA A 125 5.98 20.03 45.46
N ALA A 126 6.16 19.31 46.57
CA ALA A 126 7.15 18.24 46.69
C ALA A 126 6.65 16.88 46.17
N SER A 127 5.35 16.73 45.90
CA SER A 127 4.74 15.45 45.52
C SER A 127 3.58 15.70 44.58
N TYR A 128 3.88 16.03 43.33
CA TYR A 128 2.93 16.11 42.20
C TYR A 128 2.30 17.51 42.01
N GLY A 129 2.91 18.29 41.10
CA GLY A 129 2.71 19.72 40.84
C GLY A 129 1.46 20.21 40.09
N VAL A 130 0.26 20.03 40.66
CA VAL A 130 -0.80 21.06 40.51
C VAL A 130 -0.81 21.93 41.75
N GLN A 131 -0.50 23.22 41.60
CA GLN A 131 -0.49 24.16 42.71
C GLN A 131 -1.73 25.08 42.65
N PRO A 132 -2.72 24.92 43.55
CA PRO A 132 -3.87 25.80 43.58
C PRO A 132 -3.43 27.22 43.93
N THR A 133 -4.05 28.20 43.27
CA THR A 133 -3.86 29.62 43.55
C THR A 133 -4.89 30.07 44.59
N ILE A 134 -4.41 30.48 45.76
CA ILE A 134 -5.25 31.01 46.83
C ILE A 134 -5.78 32.39 46.41
N GLN A 135 -7.09 32.52 46.27
CA GLN A 135 -7.78 33.78 46.00
C GLN A 135 -8.16 34.50 47.30
N THR A 136 -8.55 33.74 48.33
CA THR A 136 -8.91 34.27 49.64
C THR A 136 -8.59 33.24 50.71
N TRP A 137 -8.07 33.69 51.85
CA TRP A 137 -7.89 32.85 53.02
C TRP A 137 -8.11 33.67 54.28
N ARG A 138 -9.11 33.25 55.05
CA ARG A 138 -9.51 33.79 56.33
C ARG A 138 -9.75 32.63 57.29
N ASN A 139 -9.83 32.93 58.57
CA ASN A 139 -10.09 31.91 59.59
C ASN A 139 -11.39 31.11 59.38
N ASP A 140 -12.35 31.66 58.64
CA ASP A 140 -13.67 31.07 58.37
C ASP A 140 -13.89 30.62 56.91
N LYS A 141 -13.00 31.00 55.99
CA LYS A 141 -13.22 30.80 54.55
C LYS A 141 -11.91 30.73 53.77
N ILE A 142 -11.78 29.72 52.91
CA ILE A 142 -10.71 29.61 51.93
C ILE A 142 -11.34 29.49 50.54
N VAL A 143 -10.82 30.25 49.57
CA VAL A 143 -11.19 30.14 48.15
C VAL A 143 -9.92 29.92 47.35
N VAL A 144 -9.88 28.83 46.58
CA VAL A 144 -8.76 28.52 45.69
C VAL A 144 -9.24 28.25 44.27
N THR A 145 -8.39 28.65 43.34
CA THR A 145 -8.55 28.52 41.88
C THR A 145 -7.21 28.01 41.32
N GLY A 146 -6.90 28.33 40.06
CA GLY A 146 -5.53 28.25 39.58
C GLY A 146 -5.03 26.82 39.49
N PHE A 147 -5.94 25.88 39.26
CA PHE A 147 -5.64 24.54 38.76
C PHE A 147 -5.10 24.57 37.31
N ALA A 148 -4.46 25.68 36.91
CA ALA A 148 -3.73 25.86 35.67
C ALA A 148 -2.50 24.95 35.75
N GLY A 149 -2.60 23.80 35.09
CA GLY A 149 -1.68 22.68 35.35
C GLY A 149 -2.36 21.32 35.30
N TYR A 150 -3.70 21.27 35.25
CA TYR A 150 -4.43 20.07 34.88
C TYR A 150 -3.83 19.44 33.62
N GLY A 151 -3.49 18.16 33.74
CA GLY A 151 -2.80 17.39 32.70
C GLY A 151 -1.33 17.76 32.42
N GLN A 152 -0.76 18.84 32.98
CA GLN A 152 0.57 19.34 32.58
C GLN A 152 1.76 18.51 33.07
N SER A 153 1.55 17.70 34.09
CA SER A 153 2.62 16.95 34.74
C SER A 153 2.99 15.63 34.11
N ASP A 154 2.08 15.11 33.30
CA ASP A 154 2.31 13.93 32.49
C ASP A 154 3.47 14.17 31.52
N ALA A 155 3.72 15.43 31.14
CA ALA A 155 4.90 15.84 30.38
C ALA A 155 6.24 15.45 31.04
N SER A 156 6.27 15.17 32.36
CA SER A 156 7.49 14.95 33.14
C SER A 156 7.66 13.56 33.80
N ASN A 157 6.62 12.72 33.94
CA ASN A 157 6.69 11.49 34.78
C ASN A 157 5.96 10.21 34.26
N TRP A 158 5.39 10.23 33.06
CA TRP A 158 4.95 9.13 32.19
C TRP A 158 4.77 7.71 32.77
N ASN A 159 3.51 7.22 32.77
CA ASN A 159 3.20 5.81 32.49
C ASN A 159 1.77 5.53 31.95
N ASP A 160 0.87 6.51 31.87
CA ASP A 160 -0.49 6.27 31.35
C ASP A 160 -1.02 7.30 30.35
N GLY A 161 -0.42 8.50 30.23
CA GLY A 161 -0.77 9.46 29.18
C GLY A 161 -2.20 10.01 29.29
N LEU A 162 -2.80 9.94 30.48
CA LEU A 162 -4.22 10.21 30.71
C LEU A 162 -4.52 11.67 31.10
N GLY A 163 -3.52 12.54 31.25
CA GLY A 163 -3.72 13.83 31.92
C GLY A 163 -4.17 13.61 33.37
N SER A 164 -3.37 12.82 34.09
CA SER A 164 -3.75 12.15 35.34
C SER A 164 -4.14 13.05 36.51
N TRP A 165 -3.84 14.36 36.47
CA TRP A 165 -4.11 15.28 37.58
C TRP A 165 -5.27 16.21 37.27
N VAL A 166 -6.47 15.64 37.13
CA VAL A 166 -7.74 16.36 36.96
C VAL A 166 -8.76 15.78 37.93
N PHE A 167 -9.61 16.63 38.50
CA PHE A 167 -10.78 16.14 39.24
C PHE A 167 -11.86 15.74 38.23
N ALA A 168 -12.32 14.50 38.32
CA ALA A 168 -13.39 13.96 37.50
C ALA A 168 -14.66 13.74 38.34
N PRO A 169 -15.83 13.71 37.69
CA PRO A 169 -17.10 13.54 38.38
C PRO A 169 -17.14 12.29 39.26
N GLY A 170 -17.48 12.47 40.54
CA GLY A 170 -17.59 11.38 41.51
C GLY A 170 -16.29 11.03 42.25
N ASP A 171 -15.20 11.77 42.06
CA ASP A 171 -13.94 11.48 42.74
C ASP A 171 -14.02 11.63 44.25
N ASN A 172 -13.38 10.70 44.97
CA ASN A 172 -13.24 10.79 46.40
C ASN A 172 -12.01 11.63 46.72
N LEU A 173 -12.22 12.78 47.35
CA LEU A 173 -11.20 13.76 47.67
C LEU A 173 -11.00 13.84 49.18
N ALA A 174 -9.74 13.90 49.62
CA ALA A 174 -9.34 14.29 50.96
C ALA A 174 -8.84 15.73 50.93
N VAL A 175 -9.61 16.66 51.50
CA VAL A 175 -9.22 18.06 51.63
C VAL A 175 -8.61 18.27 53.00
N GLN A 176 -7.34 18.64 53.05
CA GLN A 176 -6.63 18.92 54.30
C GLN A 176 -6.22 20.39 54.35
N VAL A 177 -6.54 21.04 55.47
CA VAL A 177 -6.12 22.41 55.77
C VAL A 177 -5.24 22.37 57.02
N GLU A 178 -4.04 22.91 56.94
CA GLU A 178 -3.16 23.16 58.07
C GLU A 178 -3.29 24.62 58.51
N ASN A 179 -3.55 24.84 59.79
CA ASN A 179 -3.52 26.18 60.35
C ASN A 179 -2.06 26.67 60.37
N PRO A 180 -1.71 27.74 59.64
CA PRO A 180 -0.32 28.16 59.47
C PRO A 180 0.31 28.73 60.75
N GLN A 181 -0.49 29.02 61.78
CA GLN A 181 -0.03 29.63 63.01
C GLN A 181 0.19 28.59 64.13
N THR A 182 -0.50 27.44 64.05
CA THR A 182 -0.38 26.36 65.04
C THR A 182 0.32 25.11 64.48
N GLY A 183 0.39 24.95 63.16
CA GLY A 183 0.89 23.75 62.48
C GLY A 183 -0.03 22.54 62.61
N VAL A 184 -1.26 22.72 63.11
CA VAL A 184 -2.23 21.62 63.24
C VAL A 184 -3.12 21.57 62.00
N ALA A 185 -3.30 20.36 61.46
CA ALA A 185 -4.14 20.12 60.30
C ALA A 185 -5.48 19.47 60.64
N GLY A 186 -6.50 19.83 59.87
CA GLY A 186 -7.81 19.17 59.81
C GLY A 186 -8.06 18.65 58.40
N THR A 187 -8.72 17.49 58.32
CA THR A 187 -9.03 16.83 57.03
C THR A 187 -10.52 16.54 56.97
N ASP A 188 -11.10 16.71 55.79
CA ASP A 188 -12.45 16.27 55.46
C ASP A 188 -12.46 15.48 54.15
N ASN A 189 -13.31 14.46 54.08
CA ASN A 189 -13.46 13.63 52.89
C ASN A 189 -14.73 14.05 52.15
N VAL A 190 -14.58 14.42 50.89
CA VAL A 190 -15.66 14.96 50.06
C VAL A 190 -15.67 14.29 48.70
N THR A 191 -16.81 14.32 48.02
CA THR A 191 -16.93 13.82 46.65
C THR A 191 -16.95 14.99 45.68
N TYR A 192 -16.14 14.93 44.63
CA TYR A 192 -16.21 15.89 43.53
C TYR A 192 -17.56 15.76 42.80
N PRO A 193 -18.22 16.86 42.40
CA PRO A 193 -19.60 16.80 41.92
C PRO A 193 -19.81 15.80 40.77
N GLU A 194 -20.75 14.87 40.92
CA GLU A 194 -21.05 13.81 39.93
C GLU A 194 -21.54 14.35 38.57
N ASN A 195 -22.03 15.58 38.54
CA ASN A 195 -22.50 16.25 37.33
C ASN A 195 -21.54 17.34 36.84
N ALA A 196 -20.30 17.37 37.35
CA ALA A 196 -19.30 18.31 36.86
C ALA A 196 -19.05 18.07 35.36
N PRO A 197 -19.12 19.09 34.51
CA PRO A 197 -18.77 18.94 33.10
C PRO A 197 -17.27 18.65 32.94
N MET A 198 -16.94 17.86 31.92
CA MET A 198 -15.57 17.62 31.46
C MET A 198 -15.32 18.34 30.13
N PRO A 199 -14.06 18.52 29.70
CA PRO A 199 -13.75 19.09 28.39
C PRO A 199 -14.31 18.21 27.28
N SER A 200 -14.58 18.83 26.14
CA SER A 200 -14.91 18.15 24.90
C SER A 200 -13.67 18.12 24.02
N LEU A 201 -13.29 16.92 23.59
CA LEU A 201 -12.21 16.68 22.65
C LEU A 201 -12.79 16.30 21.29
N ARG A 202 -12.40 17.02 20.24
CA ARG A 202 -12.72 16.68 18.87
C ARG A 202 -11.44 16.43 18.08
N VAL A 203 -11.36 15.30 17.39
CA VAL A 203 -10.27 14.98 16.46
C VAL A 203 -10.80 15.15 15.04
N ASN A 204 -10.07 15.91 14.22
CA ASN A 204 -10.41 16.11 12.82
C ASN A 204 -10.24 14.80 12.05
N ALA A 205 -11.07 14.61 11.02
CA ALA A 205 -10.94 13.46 10.14
C ALA A 205 -9.62 13.51 9.38
N ILE A 206 -8.90 12.39 9.38
CA ILE A 206 -7.67 12.22 8.60
C ILE A 206 -8.03 11.82 7.16
N ALA A 207 -7.24 12.27 6.19
CA ALA A 207 -7.46 11.95 4.77
C ALA A 207 -7.50 10.44 4.51
N LYS A 208 -8.40 9.99 3.63
CA LYS A 208 -8.67 8.55 3.38
C LYS A 208 -7.78 7.89 2.31
N ASN A 209 -7.00 8.68 1.57
CA ASN A 209 -6.18 8.24 0.43
C ASN A 209 -4.70 8.54 0.68
N LEU A 210 -4.20 8.13 1.85
CA LEU A 210 -2.81 8.36 2.21
C LEU A 210 -1.91 7.28 1.61
N THR A 211 -0.87 7.73 0.91
CA THR A 211 0.23 6.88 0.45
C THR A 211 1.24 6.71 1.58
N GLY A 212 1.79 5.50 1.73
CA GLY A 212 2.83 5.25 2.73
C GLY A 212 4.01 6.20 2.60
N GLY A 213 4.52 6.67 3.73
CA GLY A 213 5.63 7.63 3.80
C GLY A 213 5.24 9.10 3.61
N THR A 214 4.01 9.41 3.20
CA THR A 214 3.53 10.80 3.13
C THR A 214 3.36 11.39 4.54
N VAL A 215 3.49 12.71 4.64
CA VAL A 215 3.28 13.45 5.89
C VAL A 215 1.93 14.16 5.82
N THR A 216 1.11 14.00 6.84
CA THR A 216 -0.17 14.69 7.07
C THR A 216 -0.23 15.16 8.53
N ASP A 217 -1.17 16.00 8.90
CA ASP A 217 -1.35 16.42 10.30
C ASP A 217 -2.48 15.63 10.98
N ILE A 218 -2.25 15.23 12.23
CA ILE A 218 -3.29 14.87 13.19
C ILE A 218 -3.65 16.14 13.94
N SER A 219 -4.90 16.59 13.81
CA SER A 219 -5.34 17.84 14.42
C SER A 219 -6.71 17.70 15.06
N GLY A 220 -7.06 18.68 15.89
CA GLY A 220 -8.34 18.72 16.58
C GLY A 220 -8.44 19.95 17.48
N ASP A 221 -9.51 19.99 18.26
CA ASP A 221 -9.83 21.09 19.15
C ASP A 221 -10.29 20.58 20.53
N VAL A 222 -9.99 21.38 21.56
CA VAL A 222 -10.39 21.14 22.95
C VAL A 222 -11.20 22.32 23.44
N THR A 223 -12.43 22.05 23.89
CA THR A 223 -13.38 23.07 24.35
C THR A 223 -14.02 22.70 25.68
N PHE A 224 -14.53 23.70 26.39
CA PHE A 224 -15.31 23.51 27.61
C PHE A 224 -16.44 24.54 27.67
N GLY A 225 -17.67 24.08 27.89
CA GLY A 225 -18.85 24.95 27.83
C GLY A 225 -19.03 25.68 26.48
N GLY A 226 -18.46 25.13 25.40
CA GLY A 226 -18.43 25.75 24.07
C GLY A 226 -17.33 26.80 23.86
N GLN A 227 -16.45 27.03 24.85
CA GLN A 227 -15.30 27.93 24.73
C GLN A 227 -14.02 27.14 24.52
N SER A 228 -13.13 27.65 23.67
CA SER A 228 -11.81 27.08 23.42
C SER A 228 -10.92 27.09 24.66
N LEU A 229 -10.22 25.99 24.91
CA LEU A 229 -9.26 25.88 26.01
C LEU A 229 -7.84 25.95 25.47
N SER A 230 -7.14 27.03 25.77
CA SER A 230 -5.72 27.19 25.41
C SER A 230 -4.77 26.50 26.38
N ASN A 231 -3.56 26.17 25.92
CA ASN A 231 -2.46 25.59 26.69
C ASN A 231 -2.82 24.26 27.38
N GLN A 232 -3.82 23.53 26.88
CA GLN A 232 -4.16 22.19 27.35
C GLN A 232 -3.16 21.19 26.80
N VAL A 233 -2.72 20.26 27.64
CA VAL A 233 -1.75 19.23 27.25
C VAL A 233 -2.50 18.06 26.63
N VAL A 234 -2.21 17.80 25.35
CA VAL A 234 -2.84 16.77 24.54
C VAL A 234 -1.81 15.69 24.24
N ASN A 235 -2.12 14.45 24.62
CA ASN A 235 -1.35 13.28 24.24
C ASN A 235 -1.91 12.66 22.96
N VAL A 236 -1.05 12.38 22.00
CA VAL A 236 -1.38 11.74 20.73
C VAL A 236 -0.53 10.48 20.60
N SER A 237 -1.18 9.33 20.43
CA SER A 237 -0.49 8.06 20.18
C SER A 237 -1.01 7.37 18.92
N VAL A 238 -0.14 6.62 18.26
CA VAL A 238 -0.44 5.91 17.03
C VAL A 238 -0.01 4.45 17.09
N THR A 239 -0.80 3.53 16.54
CA THR A 239 -0.41 2.11 16.45
C THR A 239 0.53 1.83 15.28
N GLY A 240 0.82 2.82 14.44
CA GLY A 240 1.84 2.76 13.41
C GLY A 240 2.07 4.09 12.72
N GLY A 241 3.30 4.28 12.23
CA GLY A 241 3.77 5.50 11.59
C GLY A 241 4.74 6.22 12.52
N THR A 242 5.03 7.48 12.24
CA THR A 242 5.84 8.31 13.16
C THR A 242 5.23 9.69 13.32
N LEU A 243 5.11 10.14 14.56
CA LEU A 243 4.75 11.51 14.90
C LEU A 243 6.02 12.37 14.87
N GLN A 244 5.97 13.56 14.27
CA GLN A 244 7.08 14.51 14.25
C GLN A 244 6.76 15.78 15.08
N GLY A 245 7.77 16.33 15.76
CA GLY A 245 7.68 17.55 16.58
C GLY A 245 8.86 17.65 17.57
N THR A 246 8.87 18.65 18.45
CA THR A 246 9.69 18.69 19.70
C THR A 246 9.46 17.46 20.59
N ALA A 247 10.20 16.39 20.32
CA ALA A 247 10.00 15.04 20.82
C ALA A 247 10.06 14.86 22.36
N TYR A 248 9.30 13.88 22.85
CA TYR A 248 9.71 12.99 23.94
C TYR A 248 10.97 12.23 23.52
N GLN A 249 11.90 11.95 24.45
CA GLN A 249 13.09 11.15 24.15
C GLN A 249 12.70 9.70 23.77
N ASN A 250 13.03 9.27 22.54
CA ASN A 250 13.04 7.88 22.07
C ASN A 250 11.71 7.12 21.85
N ASN A 251 10.53 7.77 21.81
CA ASN A 251 9.29 7.13 21.33
C ASN A 251 8.67 7.96 20.20
N THR A 252 8.71 7.46 18.96
CA THR A 252 8.15 8.14 17.78
C THR A 252 6.66 7.87 17.56
N SER A 253 6.04 7.01 18.38
CA SER A 253 4.64 6.59 18.24
C SER A 253 3.71 7.27 19.24
N GLU A 254 4.24 8.12 20.11
CA GLU A 254 3.49 8.88 21.11
C GLU A 254 4.10 10.27 21.27
N TYR A 255 3.25 11.29 21.38
CA TYR A 255 3.68 12.67 21.30
C TYR A 255 2.73 13.60 22.05
N VAL A 256 3.28 14.56 22.79
CA VAL A 256 2.51 15.58 23.52
C VAL A 256 2.62 16.94 22.85
N VAL A 257 1.48 17.60 22.70
CA VAL A 257 1.35 18.95 22.16
C VAL A 257 0.46 19.79 23.08
N GLN A 258 0.59 21.12 23.01
CA GLN A 258 -0.32 22.03 23.70
C GLN A 258 -1.30 22.66 22.72
N THR A 259 -2.54 22.86 23.16
CA THR A 259 -3.50 23.64 22.38
C THR A 259 -3.07 25.12 22.30
N ASP A 260 -3.31 25.74 21.16
CA ASP A 260 -3.06 27.16 20.94
C ASP A 260 -4.12 28.06 21.60
N ALA A 261 -4.07 29.37 21.34
CA ALA A 261 -5.05 30.32 21.89
C ALA A 261 -6.51 30.06 21.45
N ASN A 262 -6.72 29.31 20.36
CA ASN A 262 -8.03 28.92 19.83
C ASN A 262 -8.45 27.52 20.29
N GLY A 263 -7.66 26.86 21.14
CA GLY A 263 -7.94 25.51 21.60
C GLY A 263 -7.57 24.43 20.60
N ASP A 264 -6.88 24.77 19.52
CA ASP A 264 -6.51 23.84 18.46
C ASP A 264 -5.16 23.18 18.75
N PHE A 265 -5.03 21.90 18.39
CA PHE A 265 -3.76 21.18 18.39
C PHE A 265 -3.46 20.60 17.01
N SER A 266 -2.17 20.45 16.69
CA SER A 266 -1.72 19.81 15.45
C SER A 266 -0.39 19.10 15.65
N VAL A 267 -0.29 17.86 15.19
CA VAL A 267 0.93 17.03 15.22
C VAL A 267 1.18 16.45 13.83
N PRO A 268 2.33 16.75 13.20
CA PRO A 268 2.74 16.09 11.96
C PRO A 268 2.86 14.57 12.14
N TYR A 269 2.33 13.82 11.19
CA TYR A 269 2.23 12.37 11.18
C TYR A 269 2.72 11.82 9.85
N THR A 270 3.76 10.99 9.91
CA THR A 270 4.29 10.24 8.76
C THR A 270 3.58 8.90 8.69
N VAL A 271 2.89 8.68 7.57
CA VAL A 271 2.05 7.51 7.33
C VAL A 271 2.91 6.25 7.18
N PRO A 272 2.53 5.11 7.78
CA PRO A 272 3.22 3.83 7.62
C PRO A 272 3.42 3.44 6.15
N ASN A 273 4.60 2.90 5.83
CA ASN A 273 4.84 2.29 4.52
C ASN A 273 4.10 0.97 4.31
N GLN A 274 3.67 0.32 5.41
CA GLN A 274 2.92 -0.93 5.32
C GLN A 274 1.42 -0.65 5.15
N PRO A 275 0.74 -1.38 4.24
CA PRO A 275 -0.71 -1.35 4.15
C PRO A 275 -1.35 -1.88 5.44
N GLY A 276 -2.44 -1.27 5.88
CA GLY A 276 -3.12 -1.66 7.10
C GLY A 276 -4.05 -0.58 7.62
N THR A 277 -4.73 -0.90 8.73
CA THR A 277 -5.49 0.10 9.49
C THR A 277 -4.77 0.37 10.80
N TYR A 278 -4.49 1.64 11.03
CA TYR A 278 -3.78 2.15 12.20
C TYR A 278 -4.75 3.00 13.02
N GLN A 279 -4.62 2.95 14.33
CA GLN A 279 -5.39 3.78 15.24
C GLN A 279 -4.56 4.98 15.67
N VAL A 280 -5.21 6.14 15.69
CA VAL A 280 -4.75 7.35 16.34
C VAL A 280 -5.62 7.56 17.56
N SER A 281 -5.01 7.59 18.72
CA SER A 281 -5.67 7.87 19.99
C SER A 281 -5.20 9.24 20.49
N VAL A 282 -6.15 10.11 20.79
CA VAL A 282 -5.90 11.44 21.33
C VAL A 282 -6.53 11.51 22.71
N MET A 283 -5.80 12.06 23.66
CA MET A 283 -6.23 12.18 25.05
C MET A 283 -5.90 13.55 25.62
N VAL A 284 -6.84 14.13 26.36
CA VAL A 284 -6.69 15.38 27.10
C VAL A 284 -7.53 15.29 28.36
N ASP A 285 -6.96 15.62 29.52
CA ASP A 285 -7.71 15.76 30.79
C ASP A 285 -8.68 14.60 31.08
N SER A 286 -8.22 13.35 31.00
CA SER A 286 -9.02 12.13 31.16
C SER A 286 -10.12 11.88 30.12
N VAL A 287 -10.23 12.70 29.08
CA VAL A 287 -11.12 12.51 27.93
C VAL A 287 -10.32 11.98 26.75
N SER A 288 -10.82 10.92 26.09
CA SER A 288 -10.16 10.31 24.95
C SER A 288 -11.05 10.30 23.71
N SER A 289 -10.41 10.31 22.55
CA SER A 289 -11.03 10.17 21.24
C SER A 289 -10.10 9.40 20.32
N SER A 290 -10.66 8.67 19.36
CA SER A 290 -9.86 7.90 18.42
C SER A 290 -10.37 8.02 16.99
N VAL A 291 -9.42 7.99 16.05
CA VAL A 291 -9.68 7.96 14.61
C VAL A 291 -8.81 6.92 13.95
N SER A 292 -9.30 6.33 12.86
CA SER A 292 -8.56 5.32 12.11
C SER A 292 -7.92 5.90 10.86
N VAL A 293 -6.70 5.47 10.57
CA VAL A 293 -5.97 5.73 9.33
C VAL A 293 -5.84 4.43 8.57
N THR A 294 -6.32 4.40 7.32
CA THR A 294 -6.16 3.23 6.45
C THR A 294 -5.13 3.54 5.37
N VAL A 295 -4.07 2.72 5.32
CA VAL A 295 -3.05 2.72 4.27
C VAL A 295 -3.36 1.58 3.31
N TRP A 296 -3.56 1.91 2.04
CA TRP A 296 -3.97 0.94 1.03
C TRP A 296 -2.77 0.34 0.30
N ALA A 297 -2.85 -0.97 0.03
CA ALA A 297 -1.84 -1.66 -0.75
C ALA A 297 -1.81 -1.12 -2.19
N PRO A 298 -0.61 -0.84 -2.74
CA PRO A 298 -0.48 -0.54 -4.15
C PRO A 298 -0.97 -1.71 -5.03
N LYS A 299 -1.61 -1.36 -6.15
CA LYS A 299 -2.11 -2.30 -7.15
C LYS A 299 -1.62 -1.88 -8.53
N ILE A 300 -1.00 -2.83 -9.24
CA ILE A 300 -0.73 -2.69 -10.67
C ILE A 300 -1.90 -3.31 -11.44
N GLU A 301 -2.40 -2.57 -12.43
CA GLU A 301 -3.33 -3.07 -13.43
C GLU A 301 -2.66 -2.95 -14.80
N LEU A 302 -2.34 -4.10 -15.41
CA LEU A 302 -1.88 -4.13 -16.80
C LEU A 302 -3.07 -4.03 -17.74
N GLN A 303 -2.93 -3.26 -18.81
CA GLN A 303 -3.91 -3.28 -19.89
C GLN A 303 -3.86 -4.64 -20.57
N GLU A 304 -5.03 -5.23 -20.85
CA GLU A 304 -5.09 -6.47 -21.61
C GLU A 304 -4.53 -6.23 -23.02
N ASN A 305 -3.53 -7.03 -23.40
CA ASN A 305 -2.99 -7.03 -24.75
C ASN A 305 -3.92 -7.85 -25.64
N THR A 306 -4.69 -7.15 -26.48
CA THR A 306 -5.61 -7.76 -27.46
C THR A 306 -4.99 -7.90 -28.84
N SER A 307 -3.80 -7.34 -29.02
CA SER A 307 -2.93 -7.48 -30.18
C SER A 307 -2.38 -8.90 -30.29
N THR A 308 -2.15 -9.33 -31.53
CA THR A 308 -1.43 -10.57 -31.85
C THR A 308 -0.28 -10.25 -32.80
N PRO A 309 0.84 -9.69 -32.30
CA PRO A 309 1.97 -9.33 -33.15
C PRO A 309 2.52 -10.58 -33.84
N GLU A 310 2.90 -10.44 -35.11
CA GLU A 310 3.64 -11.48 -35.80
C GLU A 310 5.08 -11.57 -35.25
N ILE A 311 5.76 -12.68 -35.55
CA ILE A 311 7.19 -12.85 -35.24
C ILE A 311 7.99 -11.61 -35.62
N GLY A 312 8.79 -11.10 -34.67
CA GLY A 312 9.64 -9.92 -34.83
C GLY A 312 8.91 -8.57 -34.79
N GLN A 313 7.57 -8.54 -34.80
CA GLN A 313 6.80 -7.30 -34.64
C GLN A 313 6.82 -6.80 -33.21
N SER A 314 6.58 -5.50 -33.05
CA SER A 314 6.49 -4.86 -31.74
C SER A 314 5.06 -4.50 -31.38
N ASP A 315 4.80 -4.42 -30.07
CA ASP A 315 3.53 -3.97 -29.52
C ASP A 315 3.74 -3.18 -28.22
N LEU A 316 2.72 -2.43 -27.80
CA LEU A 316 2.77 -1.61 -26.61
C LEU A 316 2.24 -2.37 -25.38
N VAL A 317 3.07 -2.46 -24.35
CA VAL A 317 2.63 -2.90 -23.02
C VAL A 317 2.40 -1.67 -22.18
N SER A 318 1.22 -1.55 -21.57
CA SER A 318 0.93 -0.45 -20.68
C SER A 318 0.11 -0.87 -19.47
N GLY A 319 0.06 -0.01 -18.47
CA GLY A 319 -0.75 -0.23 -17.28
C GLY A 319 -0.81 1.00 -16.38
N GLN A 320 -1.43 0.82 -15.23
CA GLN A 320 -1.57 1.86 -14.21
C GLN A 320 -1.22 1.32 -12.83
N LEU A 321 -0.53 2.11 -12.03
CA LEU A 321 -0.26 1.87 -10.61
C LEU A 321 -1.12 2.80 -9.76
N THR A 322 -1.94 2.23 -8.89
CA THR A 322 -2.82 2.98 -7.99
C THR A 322 -2.75 2.47 -6.55
N SER A 323 -3.12 3.32 -5.59
CA SER A 323 -3.45 2.95 -4.22
C SER A 323 -4.83 3.52 -3.88
N ASN A 324 -5.78 2.66 -3.54
CA ASN A 324 -7.21 3.01 -3.39
C ASN A 324 -7.79 3.79 -4.59
N GLY A 325 -7.38 3.44 -5.81
CA GLY A 325 -7.77 4.17 -7.03
C GLY A 325 -7.11 5.55 -7.21
N THR A 326 -6.28 6.00 -6.27
CA THR A 326 -5.45 7.20 -6.43
C THR A 326 -4.17 6.83 -7.17
N PRO A 327 -3.79 7.52 -8.25
CA PRO A 327 -2.57 7.21 -8.98
C PRO A 327 -1.30 7.46 -8.17
N LEU A 328 -0.32 6.56 -8.29
CA LEU A 328 1.01 6.74 -7.68
C LEU A 328 2.01 7.22 -8.75
N VAL A 329 2.55 8.43 -8.55
CA VAL A 329 3.44 9.13 -9.49
C VAL A 329 4.92 8.89 -9.16
N ASN A 330 5.79 8.86 -10.17
CA ASN A 330 7.24 8.68 -10.05
C ASN A 330 7.68 7.36 -9.41
N GLU A 331 6.82 6.35 -9.43
CA GLU A 331 7.14 5.00 -8.95
C GLU A 331 7.82 4.18 -10.04
N VAL A 332 8.85 3.43 -9.67
CA VAL A 332 9.60 2.59 -10.62
C VAL A 332 8.87 1.28 -10.85
N ILE A 333 8.58 0.97 -12.11
CA ILE A 333 8.05 -0.31 -12.59
C ILE A 333 9.14 -1.03 -13.39
N THR A 334 9.35 -2.30 -13.08
CA THR A 334 10.25 -3.21 -13.78
C THR A 334 9.44 -4.27 -14.52
N PHE A 335 9.76 -4.49 -15.78
CA PHE A 335 9.14 -5.49 -16.64
C PHE A 335 10.01 -6.73 -16.81
N SER A 336 9.36 -7.88 -16.98
CA SER A 336 9.97 -9.12 -17.47
C SER A 336 9.01 -9.87 -18.38
N THR A 337 9.53 -10.73 -19.24
CA THR A 337 8.73 -11.57 -20.16
C THR A 337 9.30 -12.98 -20.25
N THR A 338 8.44 -13.98 -20.47
CA THR A 338 8.86 -15.38 -20.71
C THR A 338 9.40 -15.61 -22.12
N GLY A 339 9.19 -14.66 -23.05
CA GLY A 339 9.78 -14.67 -24.39
C GLY A 339 9.63 -13.32 -25.10
N GLY A 340 10.50 -13.05 -26.07
CA GLY A 340 10.65 -11.72 -26.68
C GLY A 340 11.52 -10.79 -25.84
N THR A 341 11.44 -9.48 -26.10
CA THR A 341 12.14 -8.45 -25.32
C THR A 341 11.20 -7.30 -24.96
N ILE A 342 11.46 -6.62 -23.85
CA ILE A 342 10.76 -5.39 -23.46
C ILE A 342 11.78 -4.27 -23.32
N SER A 343 11.51 -3.12 -23.94
CA SER A 343 12.37 -1.95 -23.88
C SER A 343 11.56 -0.65 -23.72
N PRO A 344 11.90 0.21 -22.75
CA PRO A 344 12.86 -0.04 -21.67
C PRO A 344 12.33 -1.09 -20.67
N THR A 345 13.24 -1.81 -19.99
CA THR A 345 12.86 -2.79 -18.95
C THR A 345 12.41 -2.15 -17.64
N THR A 346 12.78 -0.89 -17.41
CA THR A 346 12.35 -0.10 -16.26
C THR A 346 11.76 1.24 -16.72
N VAL A 347 10.65 1.63 -16.11
CA VAL A 347 9.95 2.89 -16.37
C VAL A 347 9.49 3.52 -15.07
N THR A 348 9.20 4.82 -15.10
CA THR A 348 8.58 5.53 -13.96
C THR A 348 7.15 5.90 -14.31
N THR A 349 6.26 5.84 -13.33
CA THR A 349 4.86 6.22 -13.53
C THR A 349 4.71 7.72 -13.71
N ASP A 350 3.81 8.12 -14.61
CA ASP A 350 3.48 9.52 -14.85
C ASP A 350 2.55 10.10 -13.75
N ALA A 351 2.13 11.37 -13.92
CA ALA A 351 1.22 12.05 -12.98
C ALA A 351 -0.15 11.36 -12.84
N ASN A 352 -0.53 10.50 -13.78
CA ASN A 352 -1.76 9.71 -13.76
C ASN A 352 -1.47 8.25 -13.34
N GLY A 353 -0.28 7.95 -12.81
CA GLY A 353 0.13 6.62 -12.40
C GLY A 353 0.32 5.65 -13.57
N ARG A 354 0.36 6.13 -14.81
CA ARG A 354 0.45 5.29 -16.00
C ARG A 354 1.91 5.00 -16.33
N PHE A 355 2.14 3.84 -16.91
CA PHE A 355 3.44 3.40 -17.35
C PHE A 355 3.32 2.61 -18.66
N GLN A 356 4.35 2.66 -19.51
CA GLN A 356 4.35 1.97 -20.81
C GLN A 356 5.75 1.57 -21.25
N ALA A 357 5.87 0.43 -21.93
CA ALA A 357 7.09 -0.03 -22.58
C ALA A 357 6.75 -0.77 -23.89
N THR A 358 7.74 -0.94 -24.77
CA THR A 358 7.56 -1.65 -26.03
C THR A 358 7.98 -3.10 -25.88
N TYR A 359 7.06 -4.02 -26.18
CA TYR A 359 7.35 -5.44 -26.37
C TYR A 359 7.79 -5.70 -27.82
N THR A 360 8.77 -6.57 -28.03
CA THR A 360 9.16 -7.08 -29.36
C THR A 360 9.09 -8.60 -29.35
N ALA A 361 8.28 -9.15 -30.26
CA ALA A 361 8.00 -10.57 -30.38
C ALA A 361 9.28 -11.37 -30.69
N PRO A 362 9.45 -12.57 -30.10
CA PRO A 362 10.56 -13.46 -30.40
C PRO A 362 10.41 -14.10 -31.78
N ASN A 363 11.40 -14.90 -32.17
CA ASN A 363 11.43 -15.68 -33.41
C ASN A 363 10.62 -16.98 -33.34
N THR A 364 9.70 -17.09 -32.38
CA THR A 364 8.83 -18.25 -32.19
C THR A 364 7.42 -17.77 -31.94
N SER A 365 6.44 -18.46 -32.51
CA SER A 365 5.03 -18.24 -32.24
C SER A 365 4.65 -18.88 -30.90
N GLY A 366 3.61 -18.34 -30.25
CA GLY A 366 3.13 -18.83 -28.96
C GLY A 366 2.62 -17.72 -28.04
N THR A 367 2.16 -18.11 -26.85
CA THR A 367 1.70 -17.17 -25.82
C THR A 367 2.79 -16.94 -24.79
N TYR A 368 3.14 -15.67 -24.56
CA TYR A 368 4.15 -15.23 -23.60
C TYR A 368 3.51 -14.45 -22.46
N THR A 369 4.08 -14.57 -21.27
CA THR A 369 3.63 -13.85 -20.08
C THR A 369 4.53 -12.65 -19.84
N ILE A 370 3.91 -11.49 -19.72
CA ILE A 370 4.56 -10.23 -19.33
C ILE A 370 4.24 -9.99 -17.86
N THR A 371 5.26 -9.74 -17.05
CA THR A 371 5.13 -9.38 -15.63
C THR A 371 5.59 -7.95 -15.44
N ALA A 372 4.81 -7.15 -14.71
CA ALA A 372 5.18 -5.83 -14.21
C ALA A 372 5.28 -5.87 -12.68
N GLN A 373 6.35 -5.30 -12.12
CA GLN A 373 6.59 -5.27 -10.68
C GLN A 373 7.08 -3.88 -10.25
N GLY A 374 6.54 -3.37 -9.14
CA GLY A 374 6.91 -2.08 -8.56
C GLY A 374 6.10 -1.79 -7.30
N ALA A 375 6.57 -0.87 -6.45
CA ALA A 375 5.90 -0.49 -5.20
C ALA A 375 5.44 -1.68 -4.32
N GLY A 376 6.21 -2.77 -4.29
CA GLY A 376 5.89 -3.97 -3.50
C GLY A 376 4.73 -4.83 -4.03
N THR A 377 4.25 -4.56 -5.25
CA THR A 377 3.15 -5.30 -5.91
C THR A 377 3.58 -5.79 -7.30
N SER A 378 2.82 -6.72 -7.87
CA SER A 378 3.05 -7.25 -9.22
C SER A 378 1.74 -7.60 -9.93
N ALA A 379 1.79 -7.57 -11.25
CA ALA A 379 0.70 -8.01 -12.12
C ALA A 379 1.25 -8.75 -13.34
N GLN A 380 0.41 -9.57 -13.97
CA GLN A 380 0.75 -10.31 -15.18
C GLN A 380 -0.30 -10.10 -16.26
N SER A 381 0.15 -10.14 -17.51
CA SER A 381 -0.69 -10.16 -18.71
C SER A 381 -0.08 -11.14 -19.71
N SER A 382 -0.87 -11.61 -20.67
CA SER A 382 -0.41 -12.50 -21.73
C SER A 382 -0.43 -11.79 -23.08
N ILE A 383 0.53 -12.10 -23.95
CA ILE A 383 0.55 -11.68 -25.34
C ILE A 383 0.73 -12.90 -26.24
N THR A 384 -0.06 -12.99 -27.31
CA THR A 384 0.01 -14.11 -28.26
C THR A 384 0.71 -13.66 -29.53
N VAL A 385 1.81 -14.33 -29.86
CA VAL A 385 2.60 -14.08 -31.06
C VAL A 385 2.22 -15.10 -32.11
N THR A 386 1.88 -14.63 -33.30
CA THR A 386 1.50 -15.49 -34.43
C THR A 386 2.61 -15.58 -35.45
N GLU A 387 2.56 -16.63 -36.28
CA GLU A 387 3.35 -16.63 -37.50
C GLU A 387 2.71 -15.72 -38.54
N PRO A 388 3.50 -15.09 -39.42
CA PRO A 388 2.95 -14.38 -40.55
C PRO A 388 2.15 -15.35 -41.44
N PRO A 389 0.93 -14.98 -41.88
CA PRO A 389 0.17 -15.81 -42.80
C PRO A 389 0.91 -15.90 -44.14
N LEU A 390 1.04 -17.10 -44.70
CA LEU A 390 1.52 -17.29 -46.07
C LEU A 390 0.49 -16.74 -47.05
N SER A 391 0.57 -15.45 -47.40
CA SER A 391 -0.42 -14.88 -48.33
C SER A 391 -0.32 -15.43 -49.76
N LYS A 392 0.85 -15.97 -50.16
CA LYS A 392 1.13 -16.74 -51.39
C LYS A 392 2.39 -17.59 -51.16
N GLY A 393 2.38 -18.88 -51.49
CA GLY A 393 3.60 -19.68 -51.56
C GLY A 393 4.57 -19.19 -52.65
N PRO A 394 5.82 -19.68 -52.65
CA PRO A 394 6.79 -19.31 -53.67
C PRO A 394 6.29 -19.66 -55.08
N VAL A 395 6.33 -18.73 -56.04
CA VAL A 395 5.92 -18.98 -57.43
C VAL A 395 7.15 -19.07 -58.31
N MET A 396 7.23 -20.11 -59.14
CA MET A 396 8.27 -20.21 -60.18
C MET A 396 7.95 -19.25 -61.32
N ASN A 397 8.94 -18.49 -61.78
CA ASN A 397 8.73 -17.50 -62.83
C ASN A 397 9.78 -17.60 -63.95
N ASN A 398 9.44 -17.02 -65.12
CA ASN A 398 10.33 -16.78 -66.27
C ASN A 398 10.73 -18.01 -67.12
N MET A 399 9.79 -18.91 -67.39
CA MET A 399 9.94 -19.84 -68.51
C MET A 399 9.95 -19.05 -69.86
N PRO A 400 11.01 -19.17 -70.69
CA PRO A 400 10.99 -18.59 -72.03
C PRO A 400 9.87 -19.22 -72.86
N SER A 401 9.13 -18.41 -73.62
CA SER A 401 7.97 -18.87 -74.43
C SER A 401 8.31 -19.83 -75.57
N GLN A 402 9.59 -20.09 -75.83
CA GLN A 402 10.09 -21.00 -76.84
C GLN A 402 11.41 -21.60 -76.37
N TRP A 403 11.48 -22.93 -76.33
CA TRP A 403 12.72 -23.63 -76.05
C TRP A 403 12.89 -24.82 -76.98
N SER A 404 14.07 -24.95 -77.57
CA SER A 404 14.46 -26.11 -78.37
C SER A 404 15.89 -26.50 -78.00
N GLY A 405 16.06 -27.62 -77.31
CA GLY A 405 17.36 -28.20 -76.97
C GLY A 405 17.30 -29.19 -75.80
N ASN A 406 18.29 -30.07 -75.70
CA ASN A 406 18.47 -31.07 -74.62
C ASN A 406 19.00 -30.46 -73.32
N TRP A 407 18.55 -29.26 -72.95
CA TRP A 407 19.03 -28.56 -71.77
C TRP A 407 17.89 -28.53 -70.75
N ALA A 408 18.19 -28.15 -69.51
CA ALA A 408 17.25 -28.18 -68.40
C ALA A 408 16.92 -26.73 -67.92
N SER A 409 15.67 -26.43 -67.55
CA SER A 409 15.21 -25.06 -67.30
C SER A 409 15.73 -24.50 -65.96
N HIS A 410 16.33 -23.31 -65.96
CA HIS A 410 16.75 -22.58 -64.75
C HIS A 410 15.67 -21.58 -64.33
N MET A 411 14.61 -22.06 -63.69
CA MET A 411 13.58 -21.18 -63.12
C MET A 411 14.13 -20.45 -61.89
N TYR A 412 13.43 -19.41 -61.44
CA TYR A 412 13.71 -18.75 -60.16
C TYR A 412 12.43 -18.57 -59.34
N LEU A 413 12.62 -18.51 -58.03
CA LEU A 413 11.58 -18.36 -57.02
C LEU A 413 11.21 -16.88 -56.87
N THR A 414 9.91 -16.62 -56.89
CA THR A 414 9.29 -15.34 -56.55
C THR A 414 8.29 -15.55 -55.42
N ASN A 415 7.79 -14.49 -54.79
CA ASN A 415 6.82 -14.58 -53.66
C ASN A 415 7.29 -15.46 -52.48
N LEU A 416 8.59 -15.47 -52.19
CA LEU A 416 9.08 -16.13 -50.99
C LEU A 416 8.56 -15.43 -49.73
N PRO A 417 8.20 -16.17 -48.67
CA PRO A 417 7.71 -15.57 -47.43
C PRO A 417 8.77 -14.71 -46.74
N SER A 418 8.28 -13.76 -45.93
CA SER A 418 9.15 -12.97 -45.06
C SER A 418 9.92 -13.89 -44.11
N GLY A 419 11.24 -13.77 -44.09
CA GLY A 419 12.12 -14.66 -43.32
C GLY A 419 12.61 -15.90 -44.06
N ALA A 420 12.26 -16.09 -45.34
CA ALA A 420 12.88 -17.13 -46.16
C ALA A 420 14.39 -16.91 -46.29
N GLN A 421 15.16 -17.97 -46.06
CA GLN A 421 16.59 -18.00 -46.29
C GLN A 421 16.85 -18.38 -47.74
N ILE A 422 17.51 -17.51 -48.49
CA ILE A 422 17.96 -17.81 -49.85
C ILE A 422 19.23 -18.66 -49.76
N LEU A 423 19.19 -19.84 -50.36
CA LEU A 423 20.29 -20.81 -50.32
C LEU A 423 21.11 -20.80 -51.61
N ALA A 424 20.45 -20.62 -52.75
CA ALA A 424 21.10 -20.50 -54.05
C ALA A 424 20.46 -19.40 -54.91
N THR A 425 21.24 -18.84 -55.83
CA THR A 425 20.78 -17.81 -56.78
C THR A 425 21.39 -18.03 -58.15
N ASN A 426 20.66 -17.66 -59.21
CA ASN A 426 21.20 -17.41 -60.54
C ASN A 426 21.27 -15.90 -60.76
N GLY A 427 22.45 -15.31 -60.57
CA GLY A 427 22.59 -13.86 -60.48
C GLY A 427 21.90 -13.32 -59.23
N SER A 428 20.91 -12.43 -59.38
CA SER A 428 20.13 -11.90 -58.25
C SER A 428 18.81 -12.66 -58.00
N GLN A 429 18.54 -13.70 -58.78
CA GLN A 429 17.27 -14.42 -58.76
C GLN A 429 17.40 -15.67 -57.90
N PRO A 430 16.60 -15.84 -56.83
CA PRO A 430 16.65 -17.03 -55.98
C PRO A 430 16.29 -18.30 -56.74
N THR A 431 17.07 -19.36 -56.58
CA THR A 431 16.79 -20.67 -57.20
C THR A 431 16.59 -21.77 -56.17
N ALA A 432 17.12 -21.61 -54.95
CA ALA A 432 16.80 -22.46 -53.83
C ALA A 432 16.52 -21.61 -52.58
N ALA A 433 15.50 -21.97 -51.82
CA ALA A 433 15.14 -21.27 -50.60
C ALA A 433 14.59 -22.21 -49.53
N TYR A 434 14.81 -21.81 -48.28
CA TYR A 434 14.30 -22.47 -47.10
C TYR A 434 13.40 -21.52 -46.31
N PHE A 435 12.26 -21.99 -45.83
CA PHE A 435 11.37 -21.18 -44.99
C PHE A 435 10.53 -22.03 -44.02
N ARG A 436 10.01 -21.36 -42.98
CA ARG A 436 9.04 -21.93 -42.05
C ARG A 436 7.63 -21.80 -42.59
N TYR A 437 6.82 -22.81 -42.34
CA TYR A 437 5.41 -22.80 -42.69
C TYR A 437 4.60 -23.56 -41.63
N GLY A 438 3.83 -22.82 -40.83
CA GLY A 438 3.29 -23.33 -39.58
C GLY A 438 4.42 -23.87 -38.70
N ASN A 439 4.16 -24.99 -38.01
CA ASN A 439 5.20 -25.64 -37.20
C ASN A 439 6.28 -26.36 -38.05
N GLY A 440 6.09 -26.43 -39.37
CA GLY A 440 6.93 -27.19 -40.30
C GLY A 440 7.99 -26.36 -41.01
N GLN A 441 8.57 -26.99 -42.03
CA GLN A 441 9.67 -26.44 -42.82
C GLN A 441 9.49 -26.80 -44.28
N VAL A 442 9.86 -25.88 -45.17
CA VAL A 442 9.84 -26.10 -46.62
C VAL A 442 11.19 -25.70 -47.20
N PHE A 443 11.79 -26.63 -47.93
CA PHE A 443 12.91 -26.40 -48.83
C PHE A 443 12.39 -26.56 -50.27
N VAL A 444 12.63 -25.56 -51.10
CA VAL A 444 12.27 -25.58 -52.51
C VAL A 444 13.48 -25.26 -53.37
N ASP A 445 13.67 -26.04 -54.43
CA ASP A 445 14.72 -25.85 -55.43
C ASP A 445 14.11 -25.89 -56.84
N THR A 446 14.64 -25.03 -57.71
CA THR A 446 14.27 -24.87 -59.12
C THR A 446 15.42 -25.18 -60.07
N GLN A 447 16.56 -25.65 -59.56
CA GLN A 447 17.68 -26.09 -60.39
C GLN A 447 17.53 -27.55 -60.78
N THR A 448 17.58 -27.82 -62.09
CA THR A 448 17.57 -29.17 -62.63
C THR A 448 18.80 -29.94 -62.14
N VAL A 449 18.58 -31.02 -61.40
CA VAL A 449 19.62 -31.94 -60.89
C VAL A 449 20.19 -32.83 -62.01
N GLU A 450 20.08 -32.40 -63.27
CA GLU A 450 20.16 -33.30 -64.42
C GLU A 450 21.44 -33.21 -65.26
N TYR A 451 22.24 -32.15 -65.09
CA TYR A 451 23.54 -32.06 -65.74
C TYR A 451 24.62 -32.28 -64.69
N TYR A 452 25.42 -33.34 -64.83
CA TYR A 452 26.87 -33.28 -64.98
C TYR A 452 27.46 -34.69 -64.87
N TYR A 453 27.61 -35.33 -66.03
CA TYR A 453 28.58 -36.41 -66.19
C TYR A 453 29.97 -35.87 -65.79
N ASN A 454 30.58 -36.55 -64.82
CA ASN A 454 32.01 -36.78 -64.63
C ASN A 454 32.95 -35.80 -63.87
N SER A 455 32.60 -34.58 -63.43
CA SER A 455 33.46 -33.88 -62.44
C SER A 455 32.91 -32.54 -61.88
N ALA A 456 32.02 -32.56 -60.89
CA ALA A 456 31.78 -31.34 -60.12
C ALA A 456 31.32 -31.65 -58.68
N ALA A 457 32.20 -31.36 -57.72
CA ALA A 457 31.96 -31.60 -56.29
C ALA A 457 30.77 -30.81 -55.71
N TRP A 458 30.24 -29.81 -56.41
CA TRP A 458 29.28 -28.84 -55.86
C TRP A 458 27.84 -29.38 -55.76
N ALA A 459 27.30 -30.09 -56.76
CA ALA A 459 25.92 -30.60 -56.70
C ALA A 459 25.77 -31.75 -55.69
N THR A 460 26.80 -32.60 -55.60
CA THR A 460 26.92 -33.57 -54.51
C THR A 460 27.09 -32.86 -53.17
N THR A 461 27.78 -31.70 -53.11
CA THR A 461 27.89 -30.89 -51.88
C THR A 461 26.55 -30.26 -51.52
N GLU A 462 25.75 -29.79 -52.47
CA GLU A 462 24.41 -29.22 -52.23
C GLU A 462 23.43 -30.26 -51.72
N TRP A 463 23.37 -31.44 -52.34
CA TRP A 463 22.58 -32.56 -51.82
C TRP A 463 23.14 -33.08 -50.50
N ASN A 464 24.45 -33.20 -50.34
CA ASN A 464 25.04 -33.59 -49.04
C ASN A 464 24.75 -32.56 -47.95
N ASN A 465 24.76 -31.27 -48.25
CA ASN A 465 24.42 -30.23 -47.30
C ASN A 465 22.92 -30.28 -46.98
N THR A 466 22.06 -30.40 -48.00
CA THR A 466 20.60 -30.55 -47.81
C THR A 466 20.29 -31.79 -46.97
N ILE A 467 20.98 -32.89 -47.24
CA ILE A 467 20.91 -34.14 -46.49
C ILE A 467 21.41 -34.00 -45.06
N ASN A 468 22.56 -33.36 -44.86
CA ASN A 468 23.20 -33.24 -43.54
C ASN A 468 22.48 -32.22 -42.65
N ASP A 469 21.98 -31.13 -43.25
CA ASP A 469 21.40 -30.00 -42.55
C ASP A 469 19.89 -30.17 -42.33
N PHE A 470 19.17 -30.90 -43.20
CA PHE A 470 17.70 -31.05 -43.11
C PHE A 470 17.22 -32.49 -42.93
N LEU A 471 17.82 -33.49 -43.59
CA LEU A 471 17.35 -34.88 -43.52
C LEU A 471 17.91 -35.66 -42.32
N SER A 472 19.20 -35.52 -42.04
CA SER A 472 19.89 -36.26 -40.97
C SER A 472 19.45 -35.87 -39.55
N PRO A 473 19.13 -34.60 -39.22
CA PRO A 473 18.69 -34.22 -37.88
C PRO A 473 17.24 -34.61 -37.52
N SER A 474 16.43 -34.99 -38.52
CA SER A 474 14.99 -35.27 -38.38
C SER A 474 14.69 -36.52 -37.53
N HIS A 475 15.57 -37.54 -37.57
CA HIS A 475 15.42 -38.86 -36.90
C HIS A 475 14.09 -39.61 -37.16
N LYS A 476 13.19 -39.08 -37.99
CA LYS A 476 11.90 -39.65 -38.36
C LYS A 476 11.98 -40.33 -39.73
N PRO A 477 11.06 -41.26 -40.04
CA PRO A 477 10.97 -41.87 -41.37
C PRO A 477 10.84 -40.82 -42.48
N VAL A 478 11.49 -41.08 -43.61
CA VAL A 478 11.43 -40.25 -44.82
C VAL A 478 10.58 -40.93 -45.87
N LEU A 479 9.66 -40.19 -46.47
CA LEU A 479 8.90 -40.61 -47.64
C LEU A 479 9.49 -39.94 -48.88
N LEU A 480 9.88 -40.74 -49.86
CA LEU A 480 10.32 -40.30 -51.17
C LEU A 480 9.18 -40.53 -52.17
N LEU A 481 8.67 -39.45 -52.75
CA LEU A 481 7.67 -39.49 -53.80
C LEU A 481 8.36 -39.41 -55.16
N ASN A 482 8.30 -40.49 -55.94
CA ASN A 482 8.85 -40.58 -57.29
C ASN A 482 8.08 -41.59 -58.16
N ASP A 483 7.85 -41.32 -59.45
CA ASP A 483 7.12 -42.21 -60.36
C ASP A 483 7.82 -43.56 -60.66
N GLY A 484 9.06 -43.73 -60.19
CA GLY A 484 9.86 -44.94 -60.35
C GLY A 484 10.46 -45.12 -61.75
N ALA A 485 10.35 -44.13 -62.64
CA ALA A 485 10.95 -44.17 -63.95
C ALA A 485 12.48 -43.98 -63.82
N SER A 486 13.25 -44.98 -64.27
CA SER A 486 14.72 -44.99 -64.20
C SER A 486 15.35 -44.10 -65.28
N TRP A 487 15.11 -42.80 -65.21
CA TRP A 487 15.77 -41.84 -66.09
C TRP A 487 17.06 -41.34 -65.44
N GLY A 488 18.18 -41.98 -65.77
CA GLY A 488 19.53 -41.45 -65.55
C GLY A 488 19.83 -40.90 -64.14
N SER A 489 20.03 -39.58 -64.05
CA SER A 489 20.45 -38.83 -62.86
C SER A 489 19.47 -38.88 -61.68
N ASN A 490 18.17 -39.11 -61.89
CA ASN A 490 17.19 -39.23 -60.79
C ASN A 490 17.47 -40.46 -59.92
N GLN A 491 17.89 -41.58 -60.52
CA GLN A 491 18.32 -42.76 -59.76
C GLN A 491 19.49 -42.43 -58.82
N GLN A 492 20.34 -41.45 -59.16
CA GLN A 492 21.47 -41.04 -58.31
C GLN A 492 21.02 -40.16 -57.15
N ALA A 493 20.03 -39.28 -57.34
CA ALA A 493 19.41 -38.48 -56.27
C ALA A 493 18.68 -39.39 -55.28
N VAL A 494 17.84 -40.30 -55.78
CA VAL A 494 17.20 -41.36 -55.00
C VAL A 494 18.23 -42.18 -54.23
N SER A 495 19.29 -42.65 -54.90
CA SER A 495 20.38 -43.42 -54.27
C SER A 495 21.20 -42.59 -53.27
N ALA A 496 21.25 -41.26 -53.40
CA ALA A 496 21.92 -40.39 -52.44
C ALA A 496 21.09 -40.26 -51.16
N ILE A 497 19.78 -40.06 -51.29
CA ILE A 497 18.83 -40.01 -50.17
C ILE A 497 18.81 -41.36 -49.43
N GLU A 498 18.71 -42.47 -50.16
CA GLU A 498 18.72 -43.83 -49.59
C GLU A 498 20.02 -44.18 -48.86
N ARG A 499 21.17 -43.67 -49.33
CA ARG A 499 22.46 -43.85 -48.64
C ARG A 499 22.55 -42.98 -47.39
N ALA A 500 21.93 -41.83 -47.39
CA ALA A 500 22.00 -40.87 -46.31
C ALA A 500 21.02 -41.13 -45.18
N VAL A 501 19.84 -41.67 -45.50
CA VAL A 501 18.75 -41.85 -44.55
C VAL A 501 18.41 -43.32 -44.43
N GLN A 502 18.44 -43.85 -43.20
CA GLN A 502 17.99 -45.20 -42.91
C GLN A 502 16.45 -45.23 -42.90
N ASN A 503 15.84 -46.17 -43.63
CA ASN A 503 14.38 -46.39 -43.73
C ASN A 503 13.60 -45.37 -44.59
N VAL A 504 14.11 -45.05 -45.79
CA VAL A 504 13.33 -44.34 -46.81
C VAL A 504 12.20 -45.25 -47.31
N THR A 505 10.96 -44.77 -47.25
CA THR A 505 9.84 -45.40 -47.95
C THR A 505 9.68 -44.72 -49.30
N GLN A 506 9.66 -45.48 -50.39
CA GLN A 506 9.32 -44.94 -51.71
C GLN A 506 7.83 -45.11 -51.98
N ASN A 507 7.23 -44.13 -52.65
CA ASN A 507 5.85 -44.21 -53.11
C ASN A 507 5.71 -43.50 -54.46
N SER A 508 5.22 -44.23 -55.45
CA SER A 508 4.99 -43.69 -56.80
C SER A 508 3.76 -42.83 -56.96
N LEU A 509 3.09 -42.51 -55.87
CA LEU A 509 1.90 -41.69 -55.83
C LEU A 509 0.88 -42.12 -56.89
N SER A 510 0.74 -43.44 -57.07
CA SER A 510 -0.20 -44.05 -58.01
C SER A 510 -1.67 -43.89 -57.60
N SER A 511 -1.92 -43.26 -56.46
CA SER A 511 -3.24 -42.87 -55.95
C SER A 511 -3.20 -41.44 -55.41
N PRO A 512 -4.31 -40.67 -55.47
CA PRO A 512 -4.38 -39.28 -55.00
C PRO A 512 -4.49 -39.19 -53.46
N SER A 513 -3.65 -39.95 -52.75
CA SER A 513 -3.55 -39.90 -51.29
C SER A 513 -2.19 -40.43 -50.83
N ILE A 514 -1.70 -39.92 -49.70
CA ILE A 514 -0.53 -40.47 -49.00
C ILE A 514 -1.02 -41.16 -47.72
N PRO A 515 -1.18 -42.50 -47.70
CA PRO A 515 -1.63 -43.21 -46.50
C PRO A 515 -0.66 -42.99 -45.34
N ASN A 516 -1.20 -42.74 -44.15
CA ASN A 516 -0.44 -42.55 -42.91
C ASN A 516 0.64 -41.45 -42.98
N ILE A 517 0.38 -40.36 -43.71
CA ILE A 517 1.35 -39.25 -43.92
C ILE A 517 2.05 -38.77 -42.63
N ASN A 518 1.35 -38.79 -41.49
CA ASN A 518 1.87 -38.35 -40.19
C ASN A 518 2.98 -39.23 -39.60
N GLN A 519 3.24 -40.43 -40.15
CA GLN A 519 4.37 -41.25 -39.71
C GLN A 519 5.72 -40.71 -40.21
N TYR A 520 5.70 -39.88 -41.25
CA TYR A 520 6.90 -39.32 -41.87
C TYR A 520 7.21 -37.96 -41.25
N GLY A 521 8.49 -37.73 -40.96
CA GLY A 521 8.97 -36.42 -40.53
C GLY A 521 9.41 -35.54 -41.70
N THR A 522 9.83 -36.18 -42.79
CA THR A 522 10.27 -35.50 -44.00
C THR A 522 9.66 -36.19 -45.22
N ILE A 523 9.17 -35.38 -46.15
CA ILE A 523 8.69 -35.83 -47.46
C ILE A 523 9.58 -35.15 -48.49
N VAL A 524 10.17 -35.96 -49.35
CA VAL A 524 10.95 -35.50 -50.49
C VAL A 524 10.17 -35.81 -51.76
N ILE A 525 9.93 -34.80 -52.57
CA ILE A 525 9.32 -34.93 -53.89
C ILE A 525 10.43 -34.73 -54.90
N ASP A 526 10.71 -35.78 -55.67
CA ASP A 526 11.76 -35.79 -56.69
C ASP A 526 11.29 -35.01 -57.93
N ALA A 527 12.24 -34.44 -58.67
CA ALA A 527 11.96 -33.78 -59.94
C ALA A 527 11.67 -34.77 -61.07
N VAL A 528 11.11 -34.26 -62.18
CA VAL A 528 10.80 -35.01 -63.41
C VAL A 528 9.89 -36.20 -63.16
N GLN A 529 8.59 -35.95 -63.19
CA GLN A 529 7.55 -36.93 -62.87
C GLN A 529 6.62 -37.16 -64.06
N ASP A 530 6.10 -38.37 -64.22
CA ASP A 530 5.10 -38.64 -65.24
C ASP A 530 3.79 -37.87 -65.01
N SER A 531 2.97 -37.79 -66.06
CA SER A 531 1.71 -37.05 -66.02
C SER A 531 0.71 -37.59 -65.01
N TYR A 532 0.79 -38.87 -64.62
CA TYR A 532 -0.11 -39.46 -63.63
C TYR A 532 0.31 -39.10 -62.21
N PHE A 533 1.61 -39.10 -61.94
CA PHE A 533 2.18 -38.63 -60.68
C PHE A 533 1.81 -37.18 -60.44
N ALA A 534 2.00 -36.29 -61.42
CA ALA A 534 1.67 -34.87 -61.30
C ALA A 534 0.19 -34.62 -60.97
N GLN A 535 -0.73 -35.36 -61.63
CA GLN A 535 -2.18 -35.26 -61.37
C GLN A 535 -2.57 -35.73 -59.96
N ASN A 536 -1.92 -36.80 -59.47
CA ASN A 536 -2.16 -37.26 -58.11
C ASN A 536 -1.50 -36.35 -57.07
N LEU A 537 -0.35 -35.76 -57.41
CA LEU A 537 0.36 -34.80 -56.57
C LEU A 537 -0.50 -33.58 -56.29
N GLU A 538 -1.15 -33.02 -57.31
CA GLU A 538 -2.07 -31.90 -57.17
C GLU A 538 -3.21 -32.20 -56.17
N GLN A 539 -3.72 -33.43 -56.20
CA GLN A 539 -4.80 -33.85 -55.31
C GLN A 539 -4.35 -34.07 -53.86
N VAL A 540 -3.07 -34.35 -53.61
CA VAL A 540 -2.52 -34.52 -52.25
C VAL A 540 -1.97 -33.24 -51.63
N ILE A 541 -1.94 -32.12 -52.37
CA ILE A 541 -1.50 -30.81 -51.85
C ILE A 541 -2.17 -30.46 -50.52
N PRO A 542 -3.52 -30.52 -50.35
CA PRO A 542 -4.15 -30.17 -49.08
C PRO A 542 -3.70 -31.06 -47.91
N GLN A 543 -3.34 -32.32 -48.21
CA GLN A 543 -2.82 -33.26 -47.23
C GLN A 543 -1.40 -32.90 -46.81
N LEU A 544 -0.54 -32.53 -47.77
CA LEU A 544 0.83 -32.05 -47.53
C LEU A 544 0.82 -30.73 -46.76
N ASP A 545 -0.03 -29.78 -47.16
CA ASP A 545 -0.22 -28.47 -46.54
C ASP A 545 -0.54 -28.60 -45.04
N THR A 546 -1.57 -29.38 -44.72
CA THR A 546 -1.93 -29.70 -43.33
C THR A 546 -0.77 -30.37 -42.60
N TRP A 547 -0.08 -31.31 -43.23
CA TRP A 547 1.02 -32.04 -42.60
C TRP A 547 2.23 -31.14 -42.29
N ILE A 548 2.59 -30.21 -43.19
CA ILE A 548 3.68 -29.24 -42.95
C ILE A 548 3.30 -28.34 -41.78
N GLN A 549 2.07 -27.78 -41.75
CA GLN A 549 1.62 -26.92 -40.65
C GLN A 549 1.71 -27.61 -39.27
N HIS A 550 1.64 -28.94 -39.22
CA HIS A 550 1.80 -29.75 -38.00
C HIS A 550 3.23 -30.24 -37.73
N GLY A 551 4.24 -29.66 -38.38
CA GLY A 551 5.65 -29.94 -38.10
C GLY A 551 6.36 -30.85 -39.10
N GLY A 552 5.75 -31.11 -40.26
CA GLY A 552 6.39 -31.82 -41.37
C GLY A 552 7.49 -30.98 -42.05
N THR A 553 8.48 -31.66 -42.64
CA THR A 553 9.52 -31.02 -43.48
C THR A 553 9.34 -31.42 -44.94
N LEU A 554 8.93 -30.50 -45.81
CA LEU A 554 8.84 -30.73 -47.24
C LEU A 554 10.14 -30.32 -47.94
N ILE A 555 10.67 -31.22 -48.78
CA ILE A 555 11.74 -30.94 -49.73
C ILE A 555 11.16 -31.16 -51.12
N PHE A 556 11.13 -30.12 -51.94
CA PHE A 556 10.54 -30.16 -53.28
C PHE A 556 11.54 -29.67 -54.33
N ASP A 557 11.88 -30.55 -55.27
CA ASP A 557 12.58 -30.21 -56.50
C ASP A 557 11.56 -30.10 -57.63
N SER A 558 11.62 -29.00 -58.38
CA SER A 558 10.54 -28.54 -59.26
C SER A 558 10.89 -28.56 -60.74
N THR A 559 11.78 -29.46 -61.16
CA THR A 559 12.38 -29.39 -62.49
C THR A 559 11.85 -30.45 -63.46
N ASP A 560 11.60 -30.07 -64.73
CA ASP A 560 11.07 -30.95 -65.80
C ASP A 560 12.04 -31.08 -66.99
N GLN A 561 12.16 -32.28 -67.57
CA GLN A 561 12.86 -32.54 -68.83
C GLN A 561 11.91 -33.13 -69.88
N ALA A 562 11.42 -32.28 -70.78
CA ALA A 562 10.57 -32.73 -71.90
C ALA A 562 11.40 -33.43 -72.99
N ASN A 563 11.58 -34.75 -72.88
CA ASN A 563 12.03 -35.61 -74.00
C ASN A 563 10.99 -36.67 -74.39
N SER A 564 9.71 -36.46 -74.05
CA SER A 564 8.63 -37.41 -74.30
C SER A 564 8.02 -37.34 -75.72
N GLY A 565 8.74 -36.92 -76.76
CA GLY A 565 8.31 -37.11 -78.17
C GLY A 565 6.97 -36.46 -78.59
N VAL A 566 6.32 -35.67 -77.75
CA VAL A 566 5.11 -34.91 -78.09
C VAL A 566 5.55 -33.51 -78.52
N GLY A 567 5.52 -33.25 -79.82
CA GLY A 567 5.88 -31.95 -80.38
C GLY A 567 4.99 -30.83 -79.85
N TRP A 568 5.61 -29.78 -79.30
CA TRP A 568 4.99 -28.50 -78.97
C TRP A 568 4.32 -27.90 -80.23
N ASN A 569 3.00 -27.71 -80.22
CA ASN A 569 2.30 -27.01 -81.30
C ASN A 569 1.90 -25.59 -80.88
N ILE A 570 2.10 -24.66 -81.82
CA ILE A 570 1.99 -23.21 -81.63
C ILE A 570 0.60 -22.74 -82.07
N GLY A 571 -0.13 -22.08 -81.18
CA GLY A 571 -1.32 -21.28 -81.50
C GLY A 571 -0.98 -19.80 -81.68
N PRO A 572 -1.89 -18.99 -82.25
CA PRO A 572 -1.66 -17.57 -82.53
C PRO A 572 -1.40 -16.69 -81.28
N ASP A 573 -1.66 -17.21 -80.07
CA ASP A 573 -1.44 -16.53 -78.79
C ASP A 573 -0.30 -17.14 -77.95
N GLY A 574 0.50 -18.05 -78.51
CA GLY A 574 1.51 -18.84 -77.79
C GLY A 574 1.16 -20.34 -77.70
N ILE A 575 1.99 -21.10 -76.98
CA ILE A 575 1.88 -22.57 -76.83
C ILE A 575 0.47 -22.94 -76.37
N SER A 576 -0.29 -23.64 -77.23
CA SER A 576 -1.70 -23.97 -76.98
C SER A 576 -1.95 -25.46 -76.71
N ASN A 577 -0.91 -26.20 -76.32
CA ASN A 577 -1.09 -27.48 -75.65
C ASN A 577 -0.35 -27.45 -74.33
N VAL A 578 -1.15 -27.21 -73.31
CA VAL A 578 -0.86 -27.38 -71.90
C VAL A 578 -0.53 -28.87 -71.68
N TRP A 579 0.74 -29.22 -71.64
CA TRP A 579 1.18 -30.09 -70.55
C TRP A 579 1.48 -29.14 -69.40
N ASP A 580 0.53 -29.17 -68.50
CA ASP A 580 0.38 -28.25 -67.40
C ASP A 580 1.53 -28.48 -66.42
N LEU A 581 2.48 -27.55 -66.38
CA LEU A 581 3.21 -27.27 -65.15
C LEU A 581 2.26 -26.66 -64.08
N GLN A 582 0.93 -26.85 -64.18
CA GLN A 582 0.00 -26.53 -63.12
C GLN A 582 0.44 -27.24 -61.87
N ALA A 583 0.55 -28.55 -61.78
CA ALA A 583 0.84 -29.22 -60.49
C ALA A 583 2.05 -28.63 -59.72
N GLU A 584 3.14 -28.27 -60.40
CA GLU A 584 4.35 -27.69 -59.80
C GLU A 584 4.21 -26.19 -59.50
N ASN A 585 3.58 -25.40 -60.40
CA ASN A 585 3.21 -24.01 -60.11
C ASN A 585 2.04 -23.88 -59.10
N TYR A 586 1.23 -24.94 -58.96
CA TYR A 586 0.08 -25.06 -58.06
C TYR A 586 0.56 -25.48 -56.67
N LEU A 587 1.56 -26.36 -56.56
CA LEU A 587 2.24 -26.67 -55.30
C LEU A 587 2.98 -25.45 -54.76
N ALA A 588 3.80 -24.83 -55.59
CA ALA A 588 4.58 -23.66 -55.19
C ALA A 588 3.63 -22.47 -54.89
N GLY A 589 2.59 -22.25 -55.70
CA GLY A 589 1.64 -21.15 -55.56
C GLY A 589 0.41 -21.36 -54.66
N ASN A 590 0.02 -22.59 -54.30
CA ASN A 590 -1.19 -22.91 -53.50
C ASN A 590 -0.94 -23.66 -52.18
N ILE A 591 0.30 -23.81 -51.72
CA ILE A 591 0.54 -23.95 -50.27
C ILE A 591 0.03 -22.65 -49.62
N ARG A 592 -1.00 -22.74 -48.76
CA ARG A 592 -1.80 -21.59 -48.29
C ARG A 592 -1.52 -21.20 -46.86
#